data_AF-X0XXI8-F1
#
_entry.id   AF-X0XXI8-F1
#
_cell.length_a   1.000
_cell.length_b   1.000
_cell.length_c   1.000
_cell.angle_alpha   90.00
_cell.angle_beta   90.00
_cell.angle_gamma   90.00
#
_symmetry.space_group_name_H-M   'P 1'
#
loop_
_entity.id
_entity.type
_entity.pdbx_description
1 polymer ?
#
loop_
_entity_poly.entity_id
_entity_poly.type
_entity_poly.pdbx_seq_one_letter_code
_entity_poly.pdbx_strand_id
1 'polypeptide(L)'
;FGPTAEEVCDSEDVSTTSAGLETLFSKFAPFLERLKPHYEKPDKSKIIAHFAGCRAATYKEDFIIEPSKKVKGLVHVAGIQSPGLASAPAIAERVKDIVIQEWHPAENTDFEPVRKRSKRFSEIDPRERAELIRMNPLYGHIVCRCEHASEGEIVDALHRGIPAKSIDAIKRRTRAGMGRCQGGFCMPRVLEIISREANIEKELVTKSGGESFILSGRLKQVK
;
A
#
# COMPACT_ATOMS: atom_id res chain seq x y z
N PHE A 1 -12.58 10.46 -8.04
CA PHE A 1 -13.62 11.07 -7.19
C PHE A 1 -13.58 10.39 -5.84
N GLY A 2 -13.90 11.10 -4.75
CA GLY A 2 -13.83 10.56 -3.40
C GLY A 2 -13.39 11.60 -2.37
N PRO A 3 -13.42 11.25 -1.07
CA PRO A 3 -13.97 10.01 -0.51
C PRO A 3 -15.51 10.10 -0.29
N THR A 4 -16.14 8.98 0.09
CA THR A 4 -17.41 8.99 0.83
C THR A 4 -17.14 9.11 2.34
N ALA A 5 -18.17 9.46 3.10
CA ALA A 5 -18.13 9.52 4.57
C ALA A 5 -19.46 8.96 5.08
N GLU A 6 -19.46 7.67 5.38
CA GLU A 6 -20.62 6.92 5.88
C GLU A 6 -20.20 6.22 7.17
N GLU A 7 -21.07 6.24 8.18
CA GLU A 7 -20.87 5.51 9.42
C GLU A 7 -21.21 4.04 9.19
N VAL A 8 -20.32 3.15 9.63
CA VAL A 8 -20.50 1.70 9.55
C VAL A 8 -20.35 1.10 10.94
N CYS A 9 -21.18 0.12 11.27
CA CYS A 9 -21.12 -0.56 12.56
C CYS A 9 -19.94 -1.53 12.65
N ASP A 10 -19.57 -2.13 11.51
CA ASP A 10 -18.48 -3.09 11.43
C ASP A 10 -17.16 -2.38 11.08
N SER A 11 -16.18 -2.47 11.98
CA SER A 11 -14.84 -1.90 11.78
C SER A 11 -14.04 -2.58 10.67
N GLU A 12 -14.43 -3.78 10.25
CA GLU A 12 -13.79 -4.55 9.20
C GLU A 12 -14.51 -4.43 7.84
N ASP A 13 -15.62 -3.69 7.77
CA ASP A 13 -16.35 -3.47 6.51
C ASP A 13 -15.58 -2.52 5.58
N VAL A 14 -14.76 -3.11 4.73
CA VAL A 14 -14.00 -2.44 3.67
C VAL A 14 -14.65 -2.64 2.29
N SER A 15 -15.95 -2.88 2.26
CA SER A 15 -16.70 -3.05 1.01
C SER A 15 -16.90 -1.74 0.27
N THR A 16 -17.09 -1.83 -1.04
CA THR A 16 -17.50 -0.69 -1.88
C THR A 16 -18.89 -0.96 -2.44
N THR A 17 -19.76 0.05 -2.44
CA THR A 17 -21.15 -0.10 -2.88
C THR A 17 -21.43 0.68 -4.16
N SER A 18 -22.35 0.17 -4.99
CA SER A 18 -22.84 0.90 -6.16
C SER A 18 -23.46 2.24 -5.77
N ALA A 19 -24.20 2.29 -4.66
CA ALA A 19 -24.79 3.51 -4.14
C ALA A 19 -23.74 4.56 -3.75
N GLY A 20 -22.63 4.14 -3.12
CA GLY A 20 -21.50 5.02 -2.83
C GLY A 20 -20.87 5.57 -4.11
N LEU A 21 -20.68 4.73 -5.13
CA LEU A 21 -20.17 5.17 -6.43
C LEU A 21 -21.10 6.17 -7.12
N GLU A 22 -22.41 5.93 -7.11
CA GLU A 22 -23.42 6.86 -7.63
C GLU A 22 -23.38 8.21 -6.91
N THR A 23 -23.27 8.19 -5.59
CA THR A 23 -23.15 9.41 -4.77
C THR A 23 -21.91 10.22 -5.14
N LEU A 24 -20.77 9.57 -5.39
CA LEU A 24 -19.56 10.24 -5.84
C LEU A 24 -19.73 10.87 -7.22
N PHE A 25 -20.31 10.14 -8.18
CA PHE A 25 -20.50 10.66 -9.53
C PHE A 25 -21.51 11.81 -9.58
N SER A 26 -22.64 11.70 -8.88
CA SER A 26 -23.64 12.77 -8.85
C SER A 26 -23.12 14.06 -8.25
N LYS A 27 -22.23 13.99 -7.23
CA LYS A 27 -21.62 15.17 -6.61
C LYS A 27 -20.49 15.76 -7.45
N PHE A 28 -19.54 14.93 -7.90
CA PHE A 28 -18.28 15.42 -8.46
C PHE A 28 -18.29 15.59 -9.99
N ALA A 29 -19.10 14.81 -10.73
CA ALA A 29 -19.12 14.91 -12.18
C ALA A 29 -19.64 16.28 -12.68
N PRO A 30 -20.78 16.81 -12.20
CA PRO A 30 -21.27 18.12 -12.64
C PRO A 30 -20.29 19.26 -12.26
N PHE A 31 -19.64 19.12 -11.10
CA PHE A 31 -18.63 20.08 -10.65
C PHE A 31 -17.43 20.12 -11.60
N LEU A 32 -16.92 18.95 -12.01
CA LEU A 32 -15.79 18.86 -12.94
C LEU A 32 -16.16 19.42 -14.31
N GLU A 33 -17.34 19.09 -14.83
CA GLU A 33 -17.83 19.59 -16.13
C GLU A 33 -17.92 21.12 -16.15
N ARG A 34 -18.34 21.73 -15.03
CA ARG A 34 -18.37 23.20 -14.90
C ARG A 34 -16.98 23.81 -14.77
N LEU A 35 -16.09 23.21 -13.99
CA LEU A 35 -14.76 23.77 -13.71
C LEU A 35 -13.78 23.57 -14.89
N LYS A 36 -13.92 22.47 -15.63
CA LYS A 36 -13.05 22.07 -16.74
C LYS A 36 -13.89 21.56 -17.92
N PRO A 37 -14.62 22.44 -18.63
CA PRO A 37 -15.56 22.03 -19.69
C PRO A 37 -14.88 21.36 -20.90
N HIS A 38 -13.58 21.59 -21.09
CA HIS A 38 -12.80 20.99 -22.19
C HIS A 38 -12.16 19.64 -21.82
N TYR A 39 -12.27 19.21 -20.56
CA TYR A 39 -11.77 17.90 -20.17
C TYR A 39 -12.73 16.81 -20.63
N GLU A 40 -12.21 15.60 -20.78
CA GLU A 40 -13.04 14.43 -21.01
C GLU A 40 -14.11 14.29 -19.92
N LYS A 41 -15.35 14.04 -20.35
CA LYS A 41 -16.48 13.89 -19.44
C LYS A 41 -16.26 12.70 -18.50
N PRO A 42 -16.63 12.83 -17.22
CA PRO A 42 -16.57 11.71 -16.27
C PRO A 42 -17.35 10.50 -16.79
N ASP A 43 -16.67 9.37 -16.91
CA ASP A 43 -17.25 8.12 -17.37
C ASP A 43 -16.93 6.99 -16.39
N LYS A 44 -17.99 6.35 -15.87
CA LYS A 44 -17.89 5.23 -14.93
C LYS A 44 -17.21 4.01 -15.56
N SER A 45 -17.32 3.82 -16.88
CA SER A 45 -16.68 2.71 -17.59
C SER A 45 -15.14 2.76 -17.51
N LYS A 46 -14.58 3.94 -17.20
CA LYS A 46 -13.12 4.18 -17.12
C LYS A 46 -12.54 4.00 -15.72
N ILE A 47 -13.35 3.60 -14.74
CA ILE A 47 -12.87 3.29 -13.40
C ILE A 47 -12.00 2.03 -13.46
N ILE A 48 -10.72 2.18 -13.16
CA ILE A 48 -9.77 1.06 -13.16
C ILE A 48 -9.61 0.40 -11.78
N ALA A 49 -9.95 1.11 -10.70
CA ALA A 49 -9.88 0.61 -9.34
C ALA A 49 -10.80 1.41 -8.42
N HIS A 50 -11.34 0.73 -7.41
CA HIS A 50 -12.04 1.31 -6.26
C HIS A 50 -11.55 0.61 -4.99
N PHE A 51 -11.62 1.32 -3.88
CA PHE A 51 -11.27 0.79 -2.56
C PHE A 51 -12.07 1.54 -1.51
N ALA A 52 -12.27 0.90 -0.37
CA ALA A 52 -12.78 1.51 0.84
C ALA A 52 -11.81 1.26 2.00
N GLY A 53 -12.04 1.94 3.11
CA GLY A 53 -11.28 1.77 4.34
C GLY A 53 -12.00 2.45 5.49
N CYS A 54 -12.00 1.80 6.65
CA CYS A 54 -12.61 2.35 7.86
C CYS A 54 -11.64 3.30 8.56
N ARG A 55 -12.17 4.44 9.04
CA ARG A 55 -11.44 5.38 9.89
C ARG A 55 -11.76 5.04 11.35
N ALA A 56 -10.75 5.10 12.21
CA ALA A 56 -10.92 4.87 13.65
C ALA A 56 -11.54 6.11 14.31
N ALA A 57 -12.81 6.35 14.02
CA ALA A 57 -13.57 7.50 14.48
C ALA A 57 -13.96 7.42 15.96
N THR A 58 -14.03 8.57 16.62
CA THR A 58 -14.68 8.71 17.93
C THR A 58 -15.66 9.87 17.88
N TYR A 59 -16.66 9.86 18.76
CA TYR A 59 -17.63 10.96 18.88
C TYR A 59 -17.03 12.31 19.29
N LYS A 60 -15.80 12.30 19.83
CA LYS A 60 -15.09 13.53 20.22
C LYS A 60 -14.31 14.15 19.06
N GLU A 61 -14.19 13.42 17.94
CA GLU A 61 -13.47 13.85 16.73
C GLU A 61 -12.03 14.32 16.99
N ASP A 62 -11.38 13.79 18.04
CA ASP A 62 -10.01 14.14 18.41
C ASP A 62 -9.15 12.88 18.63
N PHE A 63 -7.85 13.05 18.52
CA PHE A 63 -6.87 12.00 18.71
C PHE A 63 -6.73 11.65 20.19
N ILE A 64 -6.68 10.36 20.48
CA ILE A 64 -6.40 9.82 21.82
C ILE A 64 -4.96 9.33 21.80
N ILE A 65 -4.05 10.13 22.36
CA ILE A 65 -2.61 9.81 22.48
C ILE A 65 -2.18 10.01 23.93
N GLU A 66 -2.40 8.99 24.75
CA GLU A 66 -2.25 9.05 26.20
C GLU A 66 -1.88 7.69 26.81
N PRO A 67 -1.19 7.65 27.98
CA PRO A 67 -0.98 6.41 28.70
C PRO A 67 -2.29 5.86 29.27
N SER A 68 -2.41 4.54 29.35
CA SER A 68 -3.58 3.89 29.92
C SER A 68 -3.63 4.12 31.43
N LYS A 69 -4.79 4.58 31.92
CA LYS A 69 -5.05 4.74 33.37
C LYS A 69 -5.24 3.41 34.10
N LYS A 70 -5.44 2.31 33.37
CA LYS A 70 -5.75 0.99 33.94
C LYS A 70 -4.60 -0.01 33.81
N VAL A 71 -3.84 0.07 32.72
CA VAL A 71 -2.78 -0.90 32.41
C VAL A 71 -1.46 -0.17 32.30
N LYS A 72 -0.57 -0.39 33.28
CA LYS A 72 0.78 0.17 33.25
C LYS A 72 1.52 -0.36 32.02
N GLY A 73 2.19 0.54 31.29
CA GLY A 73 2.94 0.18 30.08
C GLY A 73 2.13 0.12 28.79
N LEU A 74 0.85 0.48 28.82
CA LEU A 74 0.02 0.61 27.62
C LEU A 74 -0.12 2.10 27.24
N VAL A 75 0.14 2.45 25.98
CA VAL A 75 -0.13 3.78 25.42
C VAL A 75 -1.23 3.66 24.37
N HIS A 76 -2.29 4.43 24.50
CA HIS A 76 -3.37 4.51 23.52
C HIS A 76 -2.96 5.46 22.39
N VAL A 77 -3.16 5.01 21.15
CA VAL A 77 -3.00 5.81 19.92
C VAL A 77 -4.23 5.53 19.06
N ALA A 78 -5.35 6.19 19.36
CA ALA A 78 -6.67 5.88 18.84
C ALA A 78 -7.43 7.15 18.44
N GLY A 79 -8.63 7.01 17.88
CA GLY A 79 -9.46 8.15 17.47
C GLY A 79 -8.94 8.90 16.23
N ILE A 80 -7.97 8.31 15.53
CA ILE A 80 -7.32 8.94 14.38
C ILE A 80 -8.20 8.74 13.13
N GLN A 81 -8.91 9.80 12.76
CA GLN A 81 -9.60 9.90 11.46
C GLN A 81 -8.68 10.55 10.41
N SER A 82 -9.18 11.54 9.66
CA SER A 82 -8.32 12.55 9.05
C SER A 82 -7.72 13.40 10.18
N PRO A 83 -6.47 13.88 10.16
CA PRO A 83 -5.36 13.78 9.19
C PRO A 83 -4.27 12.73 9.52
N GLY A 84 -4.63 11.52 9.96
CA GLY A 84 -3.70 10.54 10.55
C GLY A 84 -2.36 10.30 9.84
N LEU A 85 -2.34 10.20 8.50
CA LEU A 85 -1.09 10.01 7.75
C LEU A 85 -0.19 11.25 7.79
N ALA A 86 -0.77 12.45 7.69
CA ALA A 86 0.00 13.70 7.70
C ALA A 86 0.51 14.05 9.10
N SER A 87 -0.23 13.66 10.14
CA SER A 87 0.15 13.87 11.54
C SER A 87 1.04 12.77 12.13
N ALA A 88 1.34 11.70 11.38
CA ALA A 88 2.10 10.55 11.87
C ALA A 88 3.45 10.92 12.55
N PRO A 89 4.26 11.88 12.05
CA PRO A 89 5.47 12.31 12.75
C PRO A 89 5.18 12.94 14.12
N ALA A 90 4.18 13.82 14.22
CA ALA A 90 3.80 14.47 15.47
C ALA A 90 3.20 13.46 16.48
N ILE A 91 2.45 12.48 16.00
CA ILE A 91 1.94 11.37 16.82
C ILE A 91 3.13 10.58 17.40
N ALA A 92 4.14 10.27 16.59
CA ALA A 92 5.32 9.54 17.04
C ALA A 92 6.10 10.30 18.12
N GLU A 93 6.31 11.61 17.94
CA GLU A 93 6.93 12.47 18.96
C GLU A 93 6.15 12.46 20.27
N ARG A 94 4.81 12.58 20.20
CA ARG A 94 3.96 12.52 21.40
C ARG A 94 4.05 11.19 22.13
N VAL A 95 4.05 10.07 21.39
CA VAL A 95 4.20 8.72 21.98
C VAL A 95 5.57 8.56 22.61
N LYS A 96 6.63 9.04 21.95
CA LYS A 96 8.00 9.03 22.49
C LYS A 96 8.07 9.77 23.82
N ASP A 97 7.47 10.96 23.93
CA ASP A 97 7.47 11.74 25.17
C ASP A 97 6.76 11.00 26.31
N ILE A 98 5.62 10.35 26.03
CA ILE A 98 4.91 9.52 27.02
C ILE A 98 5.79 8.36 27.48
N VAL A 99 6.46 7.66 26.56
CA VAL A 99 7.35 6.55 26.89
C VAL A 99 8.53 6.99 27.76
N ILE A 100 9.14 8.13 27.44
CA ILE A 100 10.24 8.69 28.25
C ILE A 100 9.77 9.01 29.67
N GLN A 101 8.60 9.65 29.80
CA GLN A 101 8.05 10.06 31.09
C GLN A 101 7.59 8.88 31.96
N GLU A 102 7.01 7.83 31.35
CA GLU A 102 6.48 6.69 32.10
C GLU A 102 7.57 5.67 32.45
N TRP A 103 8.52 5.43 31.54
CA TRP A 103 9.46 4.29 31.65
C TRP A 103 10.90 4.70 31.88
N HIS A 104 11.26 5.97 31.69
CA HIS A 104 12.62 6.50 31.88
C HIS A 104 13.70 5.60 31.23
N PRO A 105 13.54 5.21 29.95
CA PRO A 105 14.51 4.34 29.29
C PRO A 105 15.86 5.06 29.15
N ALA A 106 16.94 4.29 29.22
CA ALA A 106 18.25 4.80 28.85
C ALA A 106 18.30 5.07 27.33
N GLU A 107 19.07 6.08 26.93
CA GLU A 107 19.34 6.34 25.51
C GLU A 107 20.16 5.19 24.92
N ASN A 108 19.77 4.74 23.72
CA ASN A 108 20.51 3.74 22.97
C ASN A 108 21.34 4.43 21.87
N THR A 109 22.64 4.58 22.12
CA THR A 109 23.58 5.21 21.18
C THR A 109 23.81 4.40 19.90
N ASP A 110 23.47 3.11 19.91
CA ASP A 110 23.64 2.21 18.75
C ASP A 110 22.42 2.23 17.82
N PHE A 111 21.37 3.02 18.14
CA PHE A 111 20.18 3.12 17.30
C PHE A 111 20.44 3.98 16.05
N GLU A 112 20.19 3.42 14.87
CA GLU A 112 20.20 4.15 13.60
C GLU A 112 18.78 4.66 13.26
N PRO A 113 18.48 5.96 13.44
CA PRO A 113 17.14 6.50 13.23
C PRO A 113 16.80 6.69 11.74
N VAL A 114 17.78 6.64 10.84
CA VAL A 114 17.58 6.96 9.43
C VAL A 114 17.21 5.71 8.63
N ARG A 115 15.94 5.63 8.26
CA ARG A 115 15.49 4.64 7.26
C ARG A 115 15.93 5.04 5.86
N LYS A 116 16.88 4.29 5.28
CA LYS A 116 17.26 4.42 3.87
C LYS A 116 16.11 4.00 2.95
N ARG A 117 15.58 4.94 2.17
CA ARG A 117 14.56 4.65 1.15
C ARG A 117 15.23 4.10 -0.10
N SER A 118 14.71 2.98 -0.62
CA SER A 118 15.08 2.53 -1.96
C SER A 118 14.51 3.46 -3.02
N LYS A 119 15.36 3.94 -3.93
CA LYS A 119 14.89 4.60 -5.15
C LYS A 119 14.21 3.58 -6.05
N ARG A 120 13.16 4.01 -6.76
CA ARG A 120 12.57 3.20 -7.83
C ARG A 120 13.48 3.24 -9.04
N PHE A 121 13.61 2.15 -9.78
CA PHE A 121 14.40 2.11 -11.00
C PHE A 121 14.01 3.23 -11.96
N SER A 122 12.70 3.50 -12.09
CA SER A 122 12.13 4.59 -12.88
C SER A 122 12.51 6.01 -12.43
N GLU A 123 13.05 6.19 -11.23
CA GLU A 123 13.49 7.47 -10.65
C GLU A 123 15.02 7.62 -10.63
N ILE A 124 15.75 6.55 -10.91
CA ILE A 124 17.22 6.53 -10.93
C ILE A 124 17.72 7.16 -12.23
N ASP A 125 18.86 7.87 -12.17
CA ASP A 125 19.45 8.48 -13.36
C ASP A 125 20.02 7.43 -14.33
N PRO A 126 20.13 7.73 -15.64
CA PRO A 126 20.57 6.73 -16.62
C PRO A 126 21.95 6.12 -16.37
N ARG A 127 22.89 6.84 -15.76
CA ARG A 127 24.25 6.33 -15.47
C ARG A 127 24.19 5.36 -14.29
N GLU A 128 23.49 5.74 -13.21
CA GLU A 128 23.26 4.86 -12.05
C GLU A 128 22.46 3.61 -12.46
N ARG A 129 21.50 3.72 -13.39
CA ARG A 129 20.82 2.54 -13.97
C ARG A 129 21.77 1.60 -14.71
N ALA A 130 22.62 2.14 -15.58
CA ALA A 130 23.56 1.31 -16.33
C ALA A 130 24.51 0.55 -15.39
N GLU A 131 24.95 1.19 -14.32
CA GLU A 131 25.76 0.56 -13.28
C GLU A 131 24.99 -0.54 -12.53
N LEU A 132 23.74 -0.27 -12.13
CA LEU A 132 22.89 -1.27 -11.49
C LEU A 132 22.65 -2.50 -12.38
N ILE A 133 22.43 -2.29 -13.67
CA ILE A 133 22.28 -3.37 -14.66
C ILE A 133 23.58 -4.17 -14.79
N ARG A 134 24.73 -3.49 -14.79
CA ARG A 134 26.05 -4.14 -14.85
C ARG A 134 26.30 -5.01 -13.63
N MET A 135 25.96 -4.51 -12.44
CA MET A 135 26.10 -5.22 -11.16
C MET A 135 25.11 -6.37 -11.04
N ASN A 136 23.87 -6.19 -11.50
CA ASN A 136 22.82 -7.19 -11.49
C ASN A 136 21.96 -7.06 -12.76
N PRO A 137 22.15 -7.97 -13.75
CA PRO A 137 21.43 -7.94 -15.02
C PRO A 137 19.89 -7.97 -14.90
N LEU A 138 19.34 -8.43 -13.77
CA LEU A 138 17.89 -8.46 -13.53
C LEU A 138 17.28 -7.04 -13.51
N TYR A 139 18.04 -6.01 -13.17
CA TYR A 139 17.56 -4.62 -13.28
C TYR A 139 17.34 -4.19 -14.74
N GLY A 140 17.96 -4.88 -15.71
CA GLY A 140 17.76 -4.64 -17.13
C GLY A 140 16.46 -5.24 -17.68
N HIS A 141 15.84 -6.18 -16.95
CA HIS A 141 14.60 -6.82 -17.37
C HIS A 141 13.38 -6.10 -16.82
N ILE A 142 12.69 -5.33 -17.65
CA ILE A 142 11.47 -4.62 -17.26
C ILE A 142 10.28 -5.60 -17.20
N VAL A 143 9.71 -5.73 -16.00
CA VAL A 143 8.55 -6.59 -15.74
C VAL A 143 7.24 -5.81 -15.88
N CYS A 144 7.18 -4.58 -15.36
CA CYS A 144 6.00 -3.72 -15.48
C CYS A 144 6.28 -2.52 -16.39
N ARG A 145 5.76 -2.55 -17.62
CA ARG A 145 5.93 -1.45 -18.58
C ARG A 145 5.28 -0.14 -18.14
N CYS A 146 4.13 -0.19 -17.46
CA CYS A 146 3.42 1.02 -17.05
C CYS A 146 4.20 1.83 -16.01
N GLU A 147 4.86 1.14 -15.08
CA GLU A 147 5.54 1.76 -13.93
C GLU A 147 7.07 1.71 -14.07
N HIS A 148 7.56 1.11 -15.16
CA HIS A 148 8.97 0.82 -15.43
C HIS A 148 9.66 0.07 -14.29
N ALA A 149 8.95 -0.87 -13.66
CA ALA A 149 9.49 -1.71 -12.60
C ALA A 149 10.29 -2.88 -13.19
N SER A 150 11.52 -3.04 -12.74
CA SER A 150 12.45 -4.11 -13.17
C SER A 150 12.26 -5.41 -12.36
N GLU A 151 12.74 -6.53 -12.88
CA GLU A 151 12.82 -7.80 -12.14
C GLU A 151 13.75 -7.65 -10.93
N GLY A 152 14.88 -6.95 -11.09
CA GLY A 152 15.81 -6.65 -10.00
C GLY A 152 15.13 -5.96 -8.81
N GLU A 153 14.25 -4.97 -9.06
CA GLU A 153 13.48 -4.33 -7.98
C GLU A 153 12.50 -5.27 -7.27
N ILE A 154 11.90 -6.21 -8.01
CA ILE A 154 10.96 -7.19 -7.45
C ILE A 154 11.71 -8.18 -6.55
N VAL A 155 12.84 -8.70 -7.03
CA VAL A 155 13.72 -9.60 -6.27
C VAL A 155 14.26 -8.91 -5.02
N ASP A 156 14.75 -7.68 -5.15
CA ASP A 156 15.21 -6.88 -4.02
C ASP A 156 14.07 -6.64 -3.00
N ALA A 157 12.86 -6.30 -3.46
CA ALA A 157 11.70 -6.17 -2.57
C ALA A 157 11.33 -7.46 -1.82
N LEU A 158 11.61 -8.63 -2.39
CA LEU A 158 11.37 -9.94 -1.76
C LEU A 158 12.36 -10.24 -0.63
N HIS A 159 13.61 -9.80 -0.76
CA HIS A 159 14.71 -10.16 0.15
C HIS A 159 15.09 -9.10 1.18
N ARG A 160 14.49 -7.91 1.13
CA ARG A 160 14.69 -6.87 2.15
C ARG A 160 14.16 -7.29 3.53
N GLY A 161 14.55 -6.54 4.57
CA GLY A 161 14.28 -6.87 5.98
C GLY A 161 12.82 -7.18 6.35
N ILE A 162 11.83 -6.68 5.60
CA ILE A 162 10.44 -7.18 5.67
C ILE A 162 10.06 -7.74 4.29
N PRO A 163 10.13 -9.07 4.11
CA PRO A 163 9.90 -9.72 2.82
C PRO A 163 8.50 -9.45 2.25
N ALA A 164 8.44 -9.06 0.97
CA ALA A 164 7.19 -8.78 0.26
C ALA A 164 6.61 -10.05 -0.41
N LYS A 165 6.02 -10.95 0.38
CA LYS A 165 5.61 -12.31 -0.08
C LYS A 165 4.25 -12.43 -0.78
N SER A 166 3.64 -11.33 -1.23
CA SER A 166 2.35 -11.34 -1.94
C SER A 166 2.34 -10.34 -3.09
N ILE A 167 1.42 -10.51 -4.03
CA ILE A 167 1.30 -9.62 -5.21
C ILE A 167 1.12 -8.16 -4.77
N ASP A 168 0.23 -7.90 -3.81
CA ASP A 168 -0.01 -6.55 -3.31
C ASP A 168 1.14 -6.03 -2.45
N ALA A 169 1.94 -6.89 -1.81
CA ALA A 169 3.16 -6.46 -1.14
C ALA A 169 4.19 -5.95 -2.17
N ILE A 170 4.41 -6.70 -3.26
CA ILE A 170 5.26 -6.25 -4.36
C ILE A 170 4.72 -4.96 -4.98
N LYS A 171 3.42 -4.90 -5.26
CA LYS A 171 2.75 -3.70 -5.78
C LYS A 171 3.03 -2.47 -4.93
N ARG A 172 2.91 -2.57 -3.59
CA ARG A 172 3.18 -1.43 -2.68
C ARG A 172 4.67 -1.04 -2.63
N ARG A 173 5.59 -1.99 -2.84
CA ARG A 173 7.04 -1.76 -2.77
C ARG A 173 7.64 -1.23 -4.07
N THR A 174 7.21 -1.78 -5.22
CA THR A 174 7.83 -1.52 -6.54
C THR A 174 6.89 -0.82 -7.52
N ARG A 175 5.61 -0.70 -7.18
CA ARG A 175 4.53 -0.24 -8.08
C ARG A 175 4.20 -1.21 -9.22
N ALA A 176 4.85 -2.37 -9.34
CA ALA A 176 4.47 -3.37 -10.35
C ALA A 176 2.98 -3.74 -10.21
N GLY A 177 2.19 -3.44 -11.25
CA GLY A 177 0.74 -3.62 -11.26
C GLY A 177 -0.09 -2.43 -10.75
N MET A 178 0.51 -1.25 -10.51
CA MET A 178 -0.22 -0.01 -10.17
C MET A 178 -0.57 0.87 -11.38
N GLY A 179 -0.08 0.53 -12.57
CA GLY A 179 -0.40 1.27 -13.79
C GLY A 179 -1.84 1.08 -14.26
N ARG A 180 -2.22 1.71 -15.37
CA ARG A 180 -3.60 1.64 -15.91
C ARG A 180 -4.11 0.21 -16.13
N CYS A 181 -3.23 -0.74 -16.42
CA CYS A 181 -3.58 -2.16 -16.59
C CYS A 181 -3.86 -2.91 -15.28
N GLN A 182 -3.60 -2.31 -14.12
CA GLN A 182 -3.80 -2.91 -12.78
C GLN A 182 -3.18 -4.31 -12.59
N GLY A 183 -2.06 -4.57 -13.28
CA GLY A 183 -1.37 -5.87 -13.20
C GLY A 183 -1.80 -6.88 -14.26
N GLY A 184 -2.75 -6.56 -15.15
CA GLY A 184 -3.24 -7.48 -16.18
C GLY A 184 -2.16 -8.08 -17.10
N PHE A 185 -1.00 -7.44 -17.23
CA PHE A 185 0.12 -7.96 -18.03
C PHE A 185 1.29 -8.47 -17.18
N CYS A 186 1.70 -7.74 -16.15
CA CYS A 186 2.91 -8.07 -15.39
C CYS A 186 2.67 -9.08 -14.26
N MET A 187 1.41 -9.28 -13.82
CA MET A 187 1.11 -10.14 -12.66
C MET A 187 1.56 -11.60 -12.84
N PRO A 188 1.40 -12.27 -13.99
CA PRO A 188 1.93 -13.63 -14.17
C PRO A 188 3.45 -13.69 -13.94
N ARG A 189 4.20 -12.71 -14.46
CA ARG A 189 5.66 -12.64 -14.26
C ARG A 189 6.03 -12.36 -12.80
N VAL A 190 5.31 -11.44 -12.15
CA VAL A 190 5.53 -11.16 -10.72
C VAL A 190 5.28 -12.42 -9.89
N LEU A 191 4.20 -13.15 -10.17
CA LEU A 191 3.87 -14.40 -9.51
C LEU A 191 4.98 -15.44 -9.68
N GLU A 192 5.52 -15.59 -10.89
CA GLU A 192 6.64 -16.49 -11.17
C GLU A 192 7.90 -16.11 -10.40
N ILE A 193 8.23 -14.81 -10.33
CA ILE A 193 9.37 -14.33 -9.55
C ILE A 193 9.16 -14.64 -8.06
N ILE A 194 7.97 -14.37 -7.50
CA ILE A 194 7.68 -14.69 -6.09
C ILE A 194 7.84 -16.19 -5.84
N SER A 195 7.24 -17.03 -6.67
CA SER A 195 7.31 -18.49 -6.57
C SER A 195 8.77 -18.98 -6.58
N ARG A 196 9.58 -18.47 -7.52
CA ARG A 196 11.02 -18.79 -7.63
C ARG A 196 11.80 -18.35 -6.39
N GLU A 197 11.70 -17.08 -6.00
CA GLU A 197 12.51 -16.50 -4.94
C GLU A 197 12.11 -17.00 -3.54
N ALA A 198 10.83 -17.31 -3.33
CA ALA A 198 10.32 -17.84 -2.07
C ALA A 198 10.35 -19.37 -2.00
N ASN A 199 10.72 -20.05 -3.08
CA ASN A 199 10.69 -21.51 -3.22
C ASN A 199 9.33 -22.12 -2.82
N ILE A 200 8.26 -21.58 -3.40
CA ILE A 200 6.88 -22.06 -3.21
C ILE A 200 6.22 -22.35 -4.55
N GLU A 201 5.26 -23.27 -4.54
CA GLU A 201 4.41 -23.51 -5.71
C GLU A 201 3.63 -22.23 -6.11
N LYS A 202 3.41 -22.06 -7.42
CA LYS A 202 2.74 -20.88 -7.99
C LYS A 202 1.33 -20.68 -7.40
N GLU A 203 0.66 -21.79 -7.10
CA GLU A 203 -0.68 -21.87 -6.54
C GLU A 203 -0.75 -21.32 -5.10
N LEU A 204 0.37 -21.29 -4.38
CA LEU A 204 0.46 -20.76 -3.02
C LEU A 204 0.74 -19.24 -3.00
N VAL A 205 0.96 -18.62 -4.16
CA VAL A 205 1.14 -17.17 -4.24
C VAL A 205 -0.21 -16.48 -4.05
N THR A 206 -0.28 -15.61 -3.05
CA THR A 206 -1.50 -14.88 -2.68
C THR A 206 -1.48 -13.44 -3.20
N LYS A 207 -2.67 -12.88 -3.37
CA LYS A 207 -2.87 -11.46 -3.70
C LYS A 207 -2.43 -10.58 -2.54
N SER A 208 -2.96 -10.83 -1.34
CA SER A 208 -2.79 -9.97 -0.17
C SER A 208 -2.55 -10.74 1.13
N GLY A 209 -2.18 -12.03 1.06
CA GLY A 209 -2.07 -12.93 2.22
C GLY A 209 -3.32 -13.76 2.46
N GLY A 210 -3.33 -14.56 3.53
CA GLY A 210 -4.46 -15.44 3.87
C GLY A 210 -4.83 -16.38 2.72
N GLU A 211 -6.14 -16.53 2.46
CA GLU A 211 -6.68 -17.42 1.42
C GLU A 211 -6.88 -16.73 0.04
N SER A 212 -6.25 -15.57 -0.18
CA SER A 212 -6.39 -14.80 -1.42
C SER A 212 -5.57 -15.36 -2.59
N PHE A 213 -5.71 -16.65 -2.89
CA PHE A 213 -4.95 -17.33 -3.94
C PHE A 213 -5.26 -16.75 -5.33
N ILE A 214 -4.22 -16.52 -6.13
CA ILE A 214 -4.37 -15.99 -7.51
C ILE A 214 -4.74 -17.10 -8.49
N LEU A 215 -4.24 -18.31 -8.25
CA LEU A 215 -4.46 -19.48 -9.11
C LEU A 215 -5.36 -20.46 -8.37
N SER A 216 -6.34 -21.01 -9.08
CA SER A 216 -7.26 -22.03 -8.56
C SER A 216 -6.72 -23.46 -8.66
N GLY A 217 -5.61 -23.66 -9.39
CA GLY A 217 -4.97 -24.96 -9.57
C GLY A 217 -4.41 -25.16 -10.97
N ARG A 218 -3.90 -26.36 -11.24
CA ARG A 218 -3.37 -26.73 -12.55
C ARG A 218 -4.49 -27.12 -13.50
N LEU A 219 -4.38 -26.68 -14.75
CA LEU A 219 -5.28 -27.12 -15.81
C LEU A 219 -5.28 -28.65 -15.89
N LYS A 220 -6.48 -29.26 -15.95
CA LYS A 220 -6.75 -30.72 -15.91
C LYS A 220 -6.71 -31.40 -14.53
N GLN A 221 -6.48 -30.67 -13.45
CA GLN A 221 -6.62 -31.19 -12.07
C GLN A 221 -7.78 -30.55 -11.30
N VAL A 222 -8.30 -29.41 -11.78
CA VAL A 222 -9.52 -28.79 -11.25
C VAL A 222 -10.73 -29.52 -11.83
N LYS A 223 -11.43 -30.28 -10.97
CA LYS A 223 -12.74 -30.88 -11.28
C LYS A 223 -13.84 -29.85 -11.12
#